data_AF-A0A958KIL3-F1
#
_entry.id   AF-A0A958KIL3-F1
#
_cell.length_a   1.000
_cell.length_b   1.000
_cell.length_c   1.000
_cell.angle_alpha   90.00
_cell.angle_beta   90.00
_cell.angle_gamma   90.00
#
_symmetry.space_group_name_H-M   'P 1'
#
loop_
_entity.id
_entity.type
_entity.pdbx_description
1 polymer ?
#
loop_
_entity_poly.entity_id
_entity_poly.type
_entity_poly.pdbx_seq_one_letter_code
_entity_poly.pdbx_strand_id
1 'polypeptide(L)'
;LTDKGSGTLLFGRHFGADDSPYAISCDAVVMSGRGPDSAHHVHTKGEVCITVALEGEPTFDGHPLGWVVYPEGHEHTPDVQGGRMAMLYFWPGGRAKFTKR
;
A
#
# COMPACT_ATOMS: atom_id res chain seq x y z
N LEU A 1 -2.64 13.56 -4.72
CA LEU A 1 -2.32 12.69 -3.56
C LEU A 1 -2.37 13.56 -2.31
N THR A 2 -2.87 13.01 -1.21
CA THR A 2 -2.80 13.68 0.10
C THR A 2 -1.35 13.87 0.51
N ASP A 3 -1.10 14.87 1.34
CA ASP A 3 0.21 15.45 1.68
C ASP A 3 0.92 14.78 2.86
N LYS A 4 0.68 13.47 3.12
CA LYS A 4 1.39 12.74 4.19
C LYS A 4 2.61 11.99 3.64
N GLY A 5 3.65 11.89 4.45
CA GLY A 5 4.93 11.24 4.14
C GLY A 5 5.98 12.21 3.62
N SER A 6 7.18 11.69 3.36
CA SER A 6 8.30 12.45 2.80
C SER A 6 9.26 11.56 2.00
N GLY A 7 10.07 12.18 1.14
CA GLY A 7 11.12 11.48 0.40
C GLY A 7 10.57 10.42 -0.55
N THR A 8 10.79 9.14 -0.23
CA THR A 8 10.48 8.00 -1.10
C THR A 8 9.04 7.50 -1.00
N LEU A 9 8.23 8.04 -0.09
CA LEU A 9 6.84 7.63 0.13
C LEU A 9 5.93 8.85 0.36
N LEU A 10 4.88 8.95 -0.43
CA LEU A 10 3.75 9.85 -0.21
C LEU A 10 2.48 9.02 -0.12
N PHE A 11 1.59 9.33 0.82
CA PHE A 11 0.38 8.53 1.00
C PHE A 11 -0.80 9.30 1.57
N GLY A 12 -1.96 8.68 1.49
CA GLY A 12 -3.05 8.90 2.44
C GLY A 12 -4.41 8.51 1.89
N ARG A 13 -5.42 8.78 2.71
CA ARG A 13 -6.74 8.18 2.55
C ARG A 13 -7.50 8.80 1.40
N HIS A 14 -7.89 7.98 0.43
CA HIS A 14 -8.82 8.37 -0.62
C HIS A 14 -10.27 8.27 -0.14
N PHE A 15 -10.63 7.14 0.50
CA PHE A 15 -11.90 6.98 1.20
C PHE A 15 -11.76 6.07 2.42
N GLY A 16 -12.56 6.33 3.45
CA GLY A 16 -12.66 5.50 4.65
C GLY A 16 -13.59 4.30 4.46
N ALA A 17 -13.50 3.35 5.39
CA ALA A 17 -14.46 2.28 5.47
C ALA A 17 -15.84 2.81 5.88
N ASP A 18 -16.88 2.26 5.28
CA ASP A 18 -18.28 2.49 5.61
C ASP A 18 -18.84 1.35 6.49
N ASP A 19 -20.13 1.43 6.80
CA ASP A 19 -20.86 0.42 7.59
C ASP A 19 -21.30 -0.79 6.74
N SER A 20 -20.76 -0.96 5.53
CA SER A 20 -21.04 -2.15 4.71
C SER A 20 -20.44 -3.41 5.37
N PRO A 21 -20.95 -4.62 5.06
CA PRO A 21 -20.41 -5.86 5.64
C PRO A 21 -18.93 -6.11 5.31
N TYR A 22 -18.39 -5.46 4.28
CA TYR A 22 -16.99 -5.56 3.88
C TYR A 22 -16.12 -4.45 4.47
N ALA A 23 -16.70 -3.27 4.75
CA ALA A 23 -16.07 -2.12 5.37
C ALA A 23 -14.69 -1.81 4.75
N ILE A 24 -14.66 -1.54 3.44
CA ILE A 24 -13.41 -1.37 2.67
C ILE A 24 -12.95 0.08 2.77
N SER A 25 -11.67 0.31 3.09
CA SER A 25 -11.02 1.63 2.91
C SER A 25 -10.00 1.59 1.77
N CYS A 26 -9.67 2.77 1.23
CA CYS A 26 -8.66 2.90 0.19
C CYS A 26 -7.67 4.02 0.51
N ASP A 27 -6.39 3.68 0.48
CA ASP A 27 -5.29 4.62 0.57
C ASP A 27 -4.59 4.74 -0.78
N ALA A 28 -4.29 5.98 -1.21
CA ALA A 28 -3.48 6.25 -2.39
C ALA A 28 -2.04 6.44 -1.95
N VAL A 29 -1.11 5.76 -2.62
CA VAL A 29 0.30 5.72 -2.27
C VAL A 29 1.15 6.01 -3.51
N VAL A 30 2.21 6.78 -3.36
CA VAL A 30 3.28 6.88 -4.35
C VAL A 30 4.60 6.55 -3.68
N MET A 31 5.34 5.62 -4.26
CA MET A 31 6.56 5.09 -3.68
C MET A 31 7.66 4.93 -4.73
N SER A 32 8.90 5.21 -4.34
CA SER A 32 10.11 4.96 -5.16
C SER A 32 11.19 4.17 -4.41
N GLY A 33 10.80 3.48 -3.34
CA GLY A 33 11.68 2.69 -2.49
C GLY A 33 11.36 2.83 -1.01
N ARG A 34 11.86 1.89 -0.22
CA ARG A 34 11.71 1.89 1.23
C ARG A 34 12.27 3.16 1.86
N GLY A 35 11.53 3.73 2.80
CA GLY A 35 11.92 4.92 3.56
C GLY A 35 11.40 4.89 5.00
N PRO A 36 11.61 5.97 5.78
CA PRO A 36 11.17 6.06 7.17
C PRO A 36 9.65 5.85 7.36
N ASP A 37 8.86 6.24 6.36
CA ASP A 37 7.41 6.13 6.36
C ASP A 37 6.92 4.75 5.85
N SER A 38 7.81 3.88 5.35
CA SER A 38 7.50 2.50 4.96
C SER A 38 7.38 1.61 6.20
N ALA A 39 6.30 1.81 6.98
CA ALA A 39 6.11 1.08 8.22
C ALA A 39 5.75 -0.39 7.97
N HIS A 40 6.39 -1.30 8.73
CA HIS A 40 5.98 -2.69 8.77
C HIS A 40 4.53 -2.82 9.27
N HIS A 41 3.74 -3.66 8.62
CA HIS A 41 2.36 -3.89 9.01
C HIS A 41 1.86 -5.30 8.63
N VAL A 42 0.77 -5.69 9.27
CA VAL A 42 0.06 -6.96 9.07
C VAL A 42 -1.32 -6.69 8.47
N HIS A 43 -1.68 -7.45 7.44
CA HIS A 43 -2.94 -7.37 6.72
C HIS A 43 -4.04 -8.12 7.49
N THR A 44 -4.83 -7.41 8.31
CA THR A 44 -5.78 -8.06 9.24
C THR A 44 -6.90 -8.83 8.58
N LYS A 45 -7.23 -8.53 7.31
CA LYS A 45 -8.23 -9.23 6.50
C LYS A 45 -7.79 -9.33 5.03
N GLY A 46 -6.47 -9.33 4.81
CA GLY A 46 -5.85 -9.23 3.50
C GLY A 46 -5.73 -7.78 2.99
N GLU A 47 -5.23 -7.65 1.77
CA GLU A 47 -5.08 -6.40 1.03
C GLU A 47 -5.15 -6.67 -0.47
N VAL A 48 -5.73 -5.74 -1.22
CA VAL A 48 -5.66 -5.73 -2.69
C VAL A 48 -5.02 -4.41 -3.11
N CYS A 49 -3.97 -4.49 -3.92
CA CYS A 49 -3.27 -3.33 -4.46
C CYS A 49 -3.43 -3.28 -5.98
N ILE A 50 -3.75 -2.09 -6.50
CA ILE A 50 -3.62 -1.79 -7.93
C ILE A 50 -2.37 -0.94 -8.10
N THR A 51 -1.44 -1.38 -8.95
CA THR A 51 -0.16 -0.70 -9.18
C THR A 51 -0.13 -0.02 -10.54
N VAL A 52 0.49 1.16 -10.63
CA VAL A 52 0.72 1.90 -11.87
C VAL A 52 2.16 2.40 -11.89
N ALA A 53 2.92 2.10 -12.95
CA ALA A 53 4.25 2.66 -13.13
C ALA A 53 4.15 4.16 -13.41
N LEU A 54 4.94 4.96 -12.69
CA LEU A 54 5.15 6.38 -12.95
C LEU A 54 6.50 6.63 -13.64
N GLU A 55 7.51 5.82 -13.32
CA GLU A 55 8.85 5.91 -13.88
C GLU A 55 9.53 4.54 -13.83
N GLY A 56 10.28 4.20 -14.87
CA GLY A 56 11.02 2.94 -14.96
C GLY A 56 10.12 1.71 -15.13
N GLU A 57 10.63 0.56 -14.70
CA GLU A 57 9.93 -0.72 -14.69
C GLU A 57 9.79 -1.20 -13.23
N PRO A 58 8.99 -0.49 -12.41
CA PRO A 58 8.98 -0.71 -10.97
C PRO A 58 8.27 -2.01 -10.62
N THR A 59 8.77 -2.68 -9.59
CA THR A 59 8.10 -3.81 -8.93
C THR A 59 7.67 -3.42 -7.53
N PHE A 60 6.53 -3.93 -7.07
CA PHE A 60 6.04 -3.76 -5.70
C PHE A 60 6.19 -5.08 -4.95
N ASP A 61 7.03 -5.10 -3.92
CA ASP A 61 7.43 -6.33 -3.21
C ASP A 61 7.87 -7.47 -4.15
N GLY A 62 8.54 -7.11 -5.25
CA GLY A 62 8.98 -8.05 -6.28
C GLY A 62 7.90 -8.47 -7.30
N HIS A 63 6.65 -8.03 -7.13
CA HIS A 63 5.59 -8.25 -8.11
C HIS A 63 5.62 -7.20 -9.24
N PRO A 64 5.42 -7.60 -10.51
CA PRO A 64 5.30 -6.68 -11.62
C PRO A 64 3.97 -5.91 -11.57
N LEU A 65 3.79 -4.97 -12.51
CA LEU A 65 2.56 -4.17 -12.63
C LEU A 65 1.31 -5.04 -12.76
N GLY A 66 0.26 -4.66 -12.05
CA GLY A 66 -1.08 -5.21 -12.15
C GLY A 66 -1.81 -5.15 -10.82
N TRP A 67 -2.39 -6.29 -10.45
CA TRP A 67 -3.03 -6.52 -9.17
C TRP A 67 -2.10 -7.33 -8.28
N VAL A 68 -1.82 -6.83 -7.08
CA VAL A 68 -1.11 -7.56 -6.03
C VAL A 68 -2.09 -7.86 -4.92
N VAL A 69 -2.17 -9.12 -4.49
CA VAL A 69 -3.17 -9.56 -3.51
C VAL A 69 -2.46 -10.29 -2.38
N TYR A 70 -2.72 -9.85 -1.17
CA TYR A 70 -2.16 -10.44 0.04
C TYR A 70 -3.25 -11.10 0.89
N PRO A 71 -3.01 -12.32 1.40
CA PRO A 71 -3.97 -13.01 2.25
C PRO A 71 -4.03 -12.40 3.66
N GLU A 72 -5.06 -12.78 4.41
CA GLU A 72 -5.16 -12.46 5.84
C GLU A 72 -3.91 -12.94 6.61
N GLY A 73 -3.39 -12.08 7.48
CA GLY A 73 -2.23 -12.36 8.32
C GLY A 73 -0.88 -12.18 7.63
N HIS A 74 -0.86 -11.90 6.32
CA HIS A 74 0.37 -11.51 5.63
C HIS A 74 0.97 -10.27 6.28
N GLU A 75 2.30 -10.24 6.41
CA GLU A 75 3.03 -9.11 6.99
C GLU A 75 4.19 -8.72 6.08
N HIS A 76 4.40 -7.42 5.93
CA HIS A 76 5.54 -6.91 5.20
C HIS A 76 5.91 -5.50 5.64
N THR A 77 7.09 -5.09 5.21
CA THR A 77 7.41 -3.69 5.03
C THR A 77 7.35 -3.45 3.52
N PRO A 78 6.50 -2.55 3.02
CA PRO A 78 6.35 -2.35 1.58
C PRO A 78 7.65 -1.86 0.96
N ASP A 79 7.94 -2.28 -0.26
CA ASP A 79 9.07 -1.77 -1.06
C ASP A 79 8.72 -1.63 -2.54
N VAL A 80 9.28 -0.61 -3.18
CA VAL A 80 9.23 -0.43 -4.64
C VAL A 80 10.65 -0.36 -5.17
N GLN A 81 10.99 -1.22 -6.12
CA GLN A 81 12.32 -1.27 -6.73
C GLN A 81 12.23 -1.06 -8.24
N GLY A 82 13.28 -0.50 -8.84
CA GLY A 82 13.38 -0.34 -10.30
C GLY A 82 12.63 0.86 -10.87
N GLY A 83 12.21 1.80 -10.03
CA GLY A 83 11.56 3.03 -10.49
C GLY A 83 10.65 3.67 -9.45
N ARG A 84 9.56 4.28 -9.92
CA ARG A 84 8.56 4.95 -9.08
C ARG A 84 7.17 4.47 -9.48
N MET A 85 6.33 4.19 -8.48
CA MET A 85 5.02 3.58 -8.65
C MET A 85 3.96 4.37 -7.89
N ALA A 86 2.76 4.48 -8.47
CA ALA A 86 1.55 4.83 -7.76
C ALA A 86 0.75 3.56 -7.46
N MET A 87 0.14 3.47 -6.28
CA MET A 87 -0.68 2.35 -5.87
C MET A 87 -1.97 2.82 -5.21
N LEU A 88 -3.02 2.02 -5.33
CA LEU A 88 -4.22 2.10 -4.49
C LEU A 88 -4.26 0.85 -3.61
N TYR A 89 -4.23 1.05 -2.29
CA TYR A 89 -4.29 -0.01 -1.28
C TYR A 89 -5.72 -0.13 -0.78
N PHE A 90 -6.38 -1.25 -1.09
CA PHE A 90 -7.72 -1.55 -0.61
C PHE A 90 -7.64 -2.47 0.61
N TRP A 91 -8.17 -1.99 1.73
CA TRP A 91 -8.15 -2.68 3.02
C TRP A 91 -9.53 -3.24 3.37
N PRO A 92 -9.78 -4.55 3.26
CA PRO A 92 -10.95 -5.18 3.83
C PRO A 92 -10.99 -4.98 5.37
N GLY A 93 -12.15 -4.61 5.91
CA GLY A 93 -12.26 -4.20 7.34
C GLY A 93 -11.58 -2.86 7.67
N GLY A 94 -11.11 -2.15 6.66
CA GLY A 94 -10.72 -0.74 6.72
C GLY A 94 -9.35 -0.45 7.30
N ARG A 95 -8.56 -1.47 7.66
CA ARG A 95 -7.31 -1.29 8.40
C ARG A 95 -6.28 -2.39 8.16
N ALA A 96 -5.03 -1.99 8.36
CA ALA A 96 -3.89 -2.86 8.66
C ALA A 96 -3.46 -2.68 10.13
N LYS A 97 -2.63 -3.58 10.63
CA LYS A 97 -2.00 -3.45 11.95
C LYS A 97 -0.52 -3.10 11.79
N PHE A 98 -0.16 -1.84 12.05
CA PHE A 98 1.23 -1.39 12.04
C PHE A 98 2.01 -1.90 13.26
N THR A 99 3.29 -2.22 13.07
CA THR A 99 4.18 -2.71 14.12
C THR A 99 5.55 -2.04 14.05
N LYS A 100 6.25 -1.94 15.18
CA LYS A 100 7.63 -1.46 15.24
C LYS A 100 8.57 -2.65 15.02
N ARG A 101 8.97 -2.90 13.78
CA ARG A 101 10.06 -3.83 13.44
C ARG A 101 11.21 -3.05 12.83
#